data_AF-A0A6P0UE61-F1
#
_entry.id   AF-A0A6P0UE61-F1
#
_cell.length_a   1.000
_cell.length_b   1.000
_cell.length_c   1.000
_cell.angle_alpha   90.00
_cell.angle_beta   90.00
_cell.angle_gamma   90.00
#
_symmetry.space_group_name_H-M   'P 1'
#
loop_
_entity.id
_entity.type
_entity.pdbx_description
1 polymer ?
#
loop_
_entity_poly.entity_id
_entity_poly.type
_entity_poly.pdbx_seq_one_letter_code
_entity_poly.pdbx_strand_id
1 'polypeptide(L)'
;YIDNYPTLESLQTSIINCLSPPDSSSQKTADFSLAKTTNNQLINYLRKYRCLLIFDNLQEIFASGELAGTYLSDNENYGKLFKQIATSSHQSCLLLLSQEEPKIELGNRYCHTLKIHGFLEACKMLLQERNLTDEDRWLELINLYGGNPLWLNIIGDAVEDLCDGNVAKFLSCKSLYLGDLEAILERIFQRLSELEKQVIFWMANQETAVDISITPADFPLSHSDLWKGIQSLKRRCLVEKVMETEGLFEDECHSPLHIWKETQSLKRRCLVEKVMETEGSFFTIQPVVKSFGRMLLASEQ
;
A
#
# COMPACT_ATOMS: atom_id res chain seq x y z
N TYR A 1 -13.11 12.61 -10.49
CA TYR A 1 -13.20 11.55 -9.47
C TYR A 1 -14.10 10.47 -10.03
N ILE A 2 -13.65 9.21 -10.04
CA ILE A 2 -14.31 8.09 -10.71
C ILE A 2 -14.39 6.95 -9.68
N ASP A 3 -15.61 6.66 -9.22
CA ASP A 3 -15.95 5.48 -8.40
C ASP A 3 -16.73 4.48 -9.26
N ASN A 4 -16.57 3.17 -9.01
CA ASN A 4 -17.19 2.07 -9.75
C ASN A 4 -16.77 1.99 -11.23
N TYR A 5 -15.53 1.57 -11.47
CA TYR A 5 -14.88 1.47 -12.78
C TYR A 5 -15.81 0.92 -13.88
N PRO A 6 -16.35 1.77 -14.77
CA PRO A 6 -17.16 1.32 -15.89
C PRO A 6 -16.26 0.65 -16.93
N THR A 7 -16.82 0.20 -18.06
CA THR A 7 -15.98 -0.23 -19.18
C THR A 7 -15.00 0.91 -19.56
N LEU A 8 -13.78 0.56 -19.98
CA LEU A 8 -12.76 1.55 -20.36
C LEU A 8 -13.28 2.57 -21.39
N GLU A 9 -14.12 2.12 -22.31
CA GLU A 9 -14.74 2.96 -23.33
C GLU A 9 -15.69 4.01 -22.74
N SER A 10 -16.56 3.59 -21.81
CA SER A 10 -17.47 4.49 -21.10
C SER A 10 -16.70 5.52 -20.26
N LEU A 11 -15.64 5.07 -19.60
CA LEU A 11 -14.74 5.94 -18.85
C LEU A 11 -14.10 6.99 -19.75
N GLN A 12 -13.48 6.57 -20.87
CA GLN A 12 -12.82 7.48 -21.79
C GLN A 12 -13.79 8.50 -22.38
N THR A 13 -14.99 8.04 -22.74
CA THR A 13 -16.07 8.91 -23.23
C THR A 13 -16.45 9.95 -22.18
N SER A 14 -16.60 9.53 -20.92
CA SER A 14 -16.93 10.43 -19.81
C SER A 14 -15.84 11.47 -19.56
N ILE A 15 -14.57 11.07 -19.60
CA ILE A 15 -13.43 12.00 -19.45
C ILE A 15 -13.40 12.98 -20.63
N ILE A 16 -13.54 12.51 -21.86
CA ILE A 16 -13.53 13.35 -23.06
C ILE A 16 -14.69 14.35 -23.02
N ASN A 17 -15.90 13.92 -22.64
CA ASN A 17 -17.06 14.81 -22.51
C ASN A 17 -16.83 15.89 -21.45
N CYS A 18 -16.23 15.53 -20.31
CA CYS A 18 -15.87 16.47 -19.25
C CYS A 18 -14.83 17.52 -19.70
N LEU A 19 -13.88 17.12 -20.56
CA LEU A 19 -12.85 18.01 -21.09
C LEU A 19 -13.29 18.80 -22.34
N SER A 20 -14.45 18.47 -22.93
CA SER A 20 -14.95 19.12 -24.14
C SER A 20 -15.71 20.41 -23.79
N PRO A 21 -15.43 21.55 -24.46
CA PRO A 21 -16.16 22.78 -24.22
C PRO A 21 -17.62 22.68 -24.68
N PRO A 22 -18.56 23.40 -24.04
CA PRO A 22 -20.00 23.29 -24.32
C PRO A 22 -20.40 23.65 -25.75
N ASP A 23 -19.59 24.42 -26.48
CA ASP A 23 -19.92 24.90 -27.84
C ASP A 23 -19.51 23.95 -28.99
N SER A 24 -18.91 22.78 -28.70
CA SER A 24 -18.51 21.82 -29.76
C SER A 24 -19.61 20.85 -30.20
N SER A 25 -20.86 21.03 -29.74
CA SER A 25 -22.01 20.19 -30.10
C SER A 25 -22.47 20.32 -31.56
N SER A 26 -21.89 21.23 -32.35
CA SER A 26 -22.31 21.46 -33.74
C SER A 26 -21.40 20.86 -34.82
N GLN A 27 -20.24 20.26 -34.50
CA GLN A 27 -19.38 19.64 -35.52
C GLN A 27 -18.59 18.44 -35.00
N LYS A 28 -19.14 17.23 -35.21
CA LYS A 28 -18.50 16.06 -35.86
C LYS A 28 -19.16 14.75 -35.46
N THR A 29 -20.28 14.45 -36.10
CA THR A 29 -20.58 13.11 -36.57
C THR A 29 -19.72 12.85 -37.81
N ALA A 30 -18.51 12.31 -37.62
CA ALA A 30 -17.72 11.73 -38.70
C ALA A 30 -16.78 10.65 -38.13
N ASP A 31 -17.11 9.40 -38.47
CA ASP A 31 -16.27 8.20 -38.42
C ASP A 31 -15.70 7.74 -37.07
N PHE A 32 -16.59 7.25 -36.20
CA PHE A 32 -16.22 6.38 -35.08
C PHE A 32 -15.98 4.94 -35.58
N SER A 33 -14.76 4.66 -36.04
CA SER A 33 -14.24 3.29 -36.07
C SER A 33 -13.71 2.91 -34.67
N LEU A 34 -14.27 1.84 -34.11
CA LEU A 34 -14.78 1.76 -32.74
C LEU A 34 -13.87 1.10 -31.68
N ALA A 35 -12.55 1.07 -31.83
CA ALA A 35 -11.69 0.55 -30.74
C ALA A 35 -10.24 1.04 -30.75
N LYS A 36 -9.67 1.29 -31.93
CA LYS A 36 -8.27 1.75 -32.06
C LYS A 36 -8.10 3.26 -31.94
N THR A 37 -9.20 4.01 -32.03
CA THR A 37 -9.21 5.47 -32.20
C THR A 37 -9.43 6.23 -30.88
N THR A 38 -10.15 5.64 -29.93
CA THR A 38 -10.62 6.28 -28.69
C THR A 38 -9.48 6.59 -27.71
N ASN A 39 -8.51 5.69 -27.55
CA ASN A 39 -7.33 5.95 -26.72
C ASN A 39 -6.50 7.15 -27.24
N ASN A 40 -6.35 7.26 -28.55
CA ASN A 40 -5.62 8.37 -29.17
C ASN A 40 -6.37 9.70 -29.00
N GLN A 41 -7.71 9.66 -28.98
CA GLN A 41 -8.52 10.84 -28.69
C GLN A 41 -8.26 11.35 -27.28
N LEU A 42 -8.32 10.49 -26.24
CA LEU A 42 -8.07 10.93 -24.87
C LEU A 42 -6.69 11.60 -24.72
N ILE A 43 -5.62 11.00 -25.28
CA ILE A 43 -4.28 11.62 -25.25
C ILE A 43 -4.26 12.99 -25.93
N ASN A 44 -4.98 13.18 -27.04
CA ASN A 44 -5.08 14.48 -27.69
C ASN A 44 -5.76 15.53 -26.80
N TYR A 45 -6.79 15.14 -26.03
CA TYR A 45 -7.39 16.00 -25.02
C TYR A 45 -6.42 16.33 -23.88
N LEU A 46 -5.67 15.34 -23.37
CA LEU A 46 -4.66 15.55 -22.31
C LEU A 46 -3.49 16.44 -22.75
N ARG A 47 -3.20 16.50 -24.07
CA ARG A 47 -2.23 17.44 -24.66
C ARG A 47 -2.80 18.84 -24.77
N LYS A 48 -4.07 18.96 -25.16
CA LYS A 48 -4.73 20.24 -25.39
C LYS A 48 -5.08 20.96 -24.09
N TYR A 49 -5.49 20.20 -23.07
CA TYR A 49 -5.91 20.73 -21.77
C TYR A 49 -5.02 20.16 -20.68
N ARG A 50 -4.56 21.03 -19.77
CA ARG A 50 -3.85 20.64 -18.56
C ARG A 50 -4.86 20.24 -17.49
N CYS A 51 -4.94 18.96 -17.15
CA CYS A 51 -5.81 18.45 -16.10
C CYS A 51 -5.10 17.48 -15.15
N LEU A 52 -5.72 17.22 -14.01
CA LEU A 52 -5.36 16.16 -13.08
C LEU A 52 -6.47 15.10 -13.10
N LEU A 53 -6.14 13.89 -13.54
CA LEU A 53 -7.02 12.74 -13.48
C LEU A 53 -6.72 11.95 -12.21
N ILE A 54 -7.74 11.74 -11.36
CA ILE A 54 -7.64 10.96 -10.13
C ILE A 54 -8.53 9.72 -10.27
N PHE A 55 -7.90 8.56 -10.16
CA PHE A 55 -8.54 7.26 -10.08
C PHE A 55 -8.43 6.77 -8.65
N ASP A 56 -9.57 6.68 -7.97
CA ASP A 56 -9.63 6.18 -6.60
C ASP A 56 -10.03 4.70 -6.59
N ASN A 57 -9.55 3.97 -5.58
CA ASN A 57 -9.80 2.55 -5.40
C ASN A 57 -9.40 1.66 -6.60
N LEU A 58 -8.23 1.92 -7.20
CA LEU A 58 -7.77 1.16 -8.37
C LEU A 58 -7.72 -0.34 -8.17
N GLN A 59 -7.57 -0.84 -6.94
CA GLN A 59 -7.65 -2.26 -6.64
C GLN A 59 -8.94 -2.94 -7.15
N GLU A 60 -10.04 -2.20 -7.33
CA GLU A 60 -11.31 -2.75 -7.82
C GLU A 60 -11.24 -3.31 -9.24
N ILE A 61 -10.28 -2.87 -10.06
CA ILE A 61 -10.09 -3.42 -11.41
C ILE A 61 -9.22 -4.68 -11.44
N PHE A 62 -8.62 -5.05 -10.30
CA PHE A 62 -7.79 -6.25 -10.15
C PHE A 62 -8.60 -7.45 -9.69
N ALA A 63 -8.17 -8.63 -10.15
CA ALA A 63 -8.81 -9.89 -9.81
C ALA A 63 -8.59 -10.24 -8.33
N SER A 64 -9.70 -10.54 -7.64
CA SER A 64 -9.68 -11.09 -6.29
C SER A 64 -9.20 -12.55 -6.33
N GLY A 65 -8.37 -12.97 -5.38
CA GLY A 65 -7.83 -14.33 -5.34
C GLY A 65 -6.59 -14.54 -6.23
N GLU A 66 -6.11 -13.49 -6.90
CA GLU A 66 -4.92 -13.52 -7.73
C GLU A 66 -3.78 -12.71 -7.10
N LEU A 67 -2.54 -12.91 -7.59
CA LEU A 67 -1.41 -12.09 -7.16
C LEU A 67 -1.65 -10.61 -7.49
N ALA A 68 -1.20 -9.73 -6.60
CA ALA A 68 -1.41 -8.29 -6.66
C ALA A 68 -1.07 -7.69 -8.04
N GLY A 69 -1.94 -6.80 -8.51
CA GLY A 69 -1.81 -6.12 -9.80
C GLY A 69 -2.16 -6.98 -11.02
N THR A 70 -2.76 -8.15 -10.82
CA THR A 70 -3.39 -8.94 -11.90
C THR A 70 -4.77 -8.36 -12.19
N TYR A 71 -4.99 -7.91 -13.43
CA TYR A 71 -6.25 -7.29 -13.84
C TYR A 71 -7.37 -8.34 -13.97
N LEU A 72 -8.62 -7.93 -13.73
CA LEU A 72 -9.77 -8.68 -14.23
C LEU A 72 -9.72 -8.76 -15.75
N SER A 73 -10.20 -9.86 -16.34
CA SER A 73 -10.14 -10.10 -17.80
C SER A 73 -10.75 -8.95 -18.61
N ASP A 74 -11.88 -8.39 -18.16
CA ASP A 74 -12.54 -7.27 -18.84
C ASP A 74 -11.82 -5.92 -18.63
N ASN A 75 -10.87 -5.86 -17.70
CA ASN A 75 -10.17 -4.64 -17.29
C ASN A 75 -8.69 -4.59 -17.71
N GLU A 76 -8.17 -5.58 -18.43
CA GLU A 76 -6.76 -5.57 -18.89
C GLU A 76 -6.40 -4.32 -19.71
N ASN A 77 -7.39 -3.73 -20.40
CA ASN A 77 -7.18 -2.54 -21.21
C ASN A 77 -6.88 -1.28 -20.39
N TYR A 78 -7.21 -1.25 -19.10
CA TYR A 78 -6.81 -0.17 -18.19
C TYR A 78 -5.29 -0.06 -18.07
N GLY A 79 -4.60 -1.20 -17.92
CA GLY A 79 -3.13 -1.22 -17.88
C GLY A 79 -2.50 -0.64 -19.16
N LYS A 80 -3.10 -0.92 -20.32
CA LYS A 80 -2.68 -0.34 -21.61
C LYS A 80 -2.90 1.17 -21.64
N LEU A 81 -4.05 1.66 -21.15
CA LEU A 81 -4.33 3.08 -21.06
C LEU A 81 -3.32 3.80 -20.16
N PHE A 82 -3.08 3.30 -18.94
CA PHE A 82 -2.13 3.93 -18.02
C PHE A 82 -0.73 3.95 -18.59
N LYS A 83 -0.28 2.86 -19.23
CA LYS A 83 0.99 2.83 -19.95
C LYS A 83 1.04 3.87 -21.07
N GLN A 84 -0.04 4.03 -21.83
CA GLN A 84 -0.12 5.01 -22.90
C GLN A 84 -0.08 6.45 -22.39
N ILE A 85 -0.80 6.77 -21.32
CA ILE A 85 -0.74 8.08 -20.65
C ILE A 85 0.70 8.34 -20.17
N ALA A 86 1.27 7.41 -19.41
CA ALA A 86 2.61 7.53 -18.84
C ALA A 86 3.73 7.71 -19.88
N THR A 87 3.56 7.18 -21.09
CA THR A 87 4.58 7.24 -22.17
C THR A 87 4.34 8.34 -23.20
N SER A 88 3.17 8.99 -23.16
CA SER A 88 2.82 10.06 -24.09
C SER A 88 3.28 11.42 -23.56
N SER A 89 3.80 12.28 -24.46
CA SER A 89 4.00 13.69 -24.13
C SER A 89 2.65 14.42 -24.03
N HIS A 90 2.32 14.94 -22.86
CA HIS A 90 1.14 15.74 -22.54
C HIS A 90 1.38 16.64 -21.31
N GLN A 91 0.51 17.61 -21.05
CA GLN A 91 0.65 18.57 -19.93
C GLN A 91 -0.17 18.19 -18.68
N SER A 92 -0.88 17.08 -18.75
CA SER A 92 -1.75 16.57 -17.69
C SER A 92 -1.03 15.62 -16.74
N CYS A 93 -1.65 15.34 -15.59
CA CYS A 93 -1.16 14.41 -14.58
C CYS A 93 -2.19 13.31 -14.31
N LEU A 94 -1.71 12.12 -13.96
CA LEU A 94 -2.51 10.97 -13.57
C LEU A 94 -2.11 10.57 -12.15
N LEU A 95 -3.08 10.53 -11.24
CA LEU A 95 -2.93 10.03 -9.87
C LEU A 95 -3.77 8.76 -9.72
N LEU A 96 -3.10 7.68 -9.33
CA LEU A 96 -3.70 6.37 -9.08
C LEU A 96 -3.65 6.12 -7.57
N LEU A 97 -4.81 6.05 -6.92
CA LEU A 97 -4.94 5.70 -5.51
C LEU A 97 -5.35 4.24 -5.43
N SER A 98 -4.59 3.43 -4.69
CA SER A 98 -4.80 1.99 -4.64
C SER A 98 -4.26 1.38 -3.36
N GLN A 99 -4.92 0.33 -2.88
CA GLN A 99 -4.38 -0.58 -1.88
C GLN A 99 -3.41 -1.63 -2.48
N GLU A 100 -3.39 -1.75 -3.80
CA GLU A 100 -2.55 -2.68 -4.54
C GLU A 100 -1.77 -1.95 -5.63
N GLU A 101 -0.44 -2.03 -5.58
CA GLU A 101 0.40 -1.40 -6.60
C GLU A 101 0.20 -2.10 -7.97
N PRO A 102 -0.24 -1.37 -9.02
CA PRO A 102 -0.45 -1.96 -10.33
C PRO A 102 0.88 -2.42 -10.94
N LYS A 103 0.86 -3.53 -11.67
CA LYS A 103 1.99 -3.97 -12.50
C LYS A 103 2.06 -3.11 -13.77
N ILE A 104 2.54 -1.87 -13.64
CA ILE A 104 2.85 -1.02 -14.78
C ILE A 104 4.36 -0.95 -14.89
N GLU A 105 4.92 -1.64 -15.89
CA GLU A 105 6.34 -1.55 -16.22
C GLU A 105 6.65 -0.16 -16.81
N LEU A 106 6.85 0.81 -15.92
CA LEU A 106 7.19 2.18 -16.28
C LEU A 106 8.65 2.42 -15.89
N GLY A 107 9.57 2.04 -16.78
CA GLY A 107 10.99 2.41 -16.68
C GLY A 107 11.24 3.89 -16.98
N ASN A 108 10.27 4.77 -16.74
CA ASN A 108 10.36 6.19 -17.10
C ASN A 108 10.46 7.08 -15.86
N ARG A 109 11.17 8.21 -16.02
CA ARG A 109 11.46 9.16 -14.94
C ARG A 109 10.24 9.97 -14.45
N TYR A 110 9.06 9.75 -15.01
CA TYR A 110 7.85 10.53 -14.74
C TYR A 110 6.82 9.78 -13.89
N CYS A 111 7.07 8.50 -13.61
CA CYS A 111 6.17 7.67 -12.83
C CYS A 111 6.79 7.45 -11.45
N HIS A 112 6.03 7.79 -10.41
CA HIS A 112 6.46 7.68 -9.03
C HIS A 112 5.37 6.99 -8.21
N THR A 113 5.78 6.07 -7.35
CA THR A 113 4.91 5.45 -6.34
C THR A 113 5.21 6.11 -5.00
N LEU A 114 4.18 6.67 -4.36
CA LEU A 114 4.25 7.12 -2.97
C LEU A 114 3.53 6.10 -2.09
N LYS A 115 4.28 5.43 -1.21
CA LYS A 115 3.69 4.60 -0.17
C LYS A 115 3.30 5.47 1.01
N ILE A 116 2.03 5.41 1.39
CA ILE A 116 1.51 6.14 2.55
C ILE A 116 1.71 5.24 3.77
N HIS A 117 2.57 5.68 4.68
CA HIS A 117 2.79 5.03 5.97
C HIS A 117 1.92 5.66 7.05
N GLY A 118 1.77 4.96 8.17
CA GLY A 118 1.10 5.53 9.35
C GLY A 118 1.71 6.85 9.77
N PHE A 119 0.87 7.81 10.15
CA PHE A 119 1.30 9.15 10.54
C PHE A 119 1.10 9.34 12.03
N LEU A 120 2.19 9.24 12.79
CA LEU A 120 2.19 9.20 14.25
C LEU A 120 1.48 10.42 14.87
N GLU A 121 1.76 11.61 14.37
CA GLU A 121 1.18 12.86 14.90
C GLU A 121 -0.34 12.90 14.69
N ALA A 122 -0.85 12.54 13.50
CA ALA A 122 -2.29 12.46 13.29
C ALA A 122 -2.95 11.37 14.14
N CYS A 123 -2.27 10.24 14.35
CA CYS A 123 -2.77 9.19 15.24
C CYS A 123 -2.87 9.68 16.68
N LYS A 124 -1.87 10.41 17.19
CA LYS A 124 -1.94 11.03 18.52
C LYS A 124 -3.09 12.03 18.60
N MET A 125 -3.24 12.92 17.61
CA MET A 125 -4.35 13.88 17.58
C MET A 125 -5.72 13.18 17.63
N LEU A 126 -5.90 12.10 16.88
CA LEU A 126 -7.12 11.28 16.91
C LEU A 126 -7.40 10.69 18.30
N LEU A 127 -6.38 10.24 19.02
CA LEU A 127 -6.52 9.73 20.38
C LEU A 127 -6.76 10.85 21.42
N GLN A 128 -6.31 12.08 21.15
CA GLN A 128 -6.55 13.25 22.01
C GLN A 128 -7.98 13.77 21.95
N GLU A 129 -8.66 13.60 20.81
CA GLU A 129 -10.07 13.98 20.64
C GLU A 129 -11.04 13.06 21.39
N ARG A 130 -10.50 12.04 22.06
CA ARG A 130 -11.19 10.93 22.71
C ARG A 130 -11.00 10.97 24.22
N ASN A 131 -11.88 10.31 24.97
CA ASN A 131 -11.81 10.24 26.44
C ASN A 131 -10.83 9.16 26.92
N LEU A 132 -9.61 9.12 26.36
CA LEU A 132 -8.59 8.12 26.68
C LEU A 132 -7.62 8.60 27.76
N THR A 133 -7.17 7.69 28.61
CA THR A 133 -6.12 7.92 29.61
C THR A 133 -4.79 7.28 29.20
N ASP A 134 -3.77 7.40 30.05
CA ASP A 134 -2.45 6.76 29.88
C ASP A 134 -1.74 7.18 28.57
N GLU A 135 -1.59 8.49 28.35
CA GLU A 135 -0.93 9.05 27.14
C GLU A 135 0.48 8.48 26.89
N ASP A 136 1.20 8.11 27.95
CA ASP A 136 2.51 7.46 27.88
C ASP A 136 2.46 6.09 27.17
N ARG A 137 1.29 5.45 27.12
CA ARG A 137 1.04 4.17 26.45
C ARG A 137 0.52 4.29 25.02
N TRP A 138 0.18 5.49 24.55
CA TRP A 138 -0.42 5.65 23.22
C TRP A 138 0.49 5.22 22.08
N LEU A 139 1.82 5.40 22.22
CA LEU A 139 2.75 4.93 21.19
C LEU A 139 2.70 3.40 21.03
N GLU A 140 2.55 2.67 22.13
CA GLU A 140 2.37 1.22 22.13
C GLU A 140 1.09 0.84 21.37
N LEU A 141 -0.03 1.49 21.70
CA LEU A 141 -1.31 1.30 21.01
C LEU A 141 -1.20 1.59 19.50
N ILE A 142 -0.61 2.73 19.13
CA ILE A 142 -0.41 3.15 17.74
C ILE A 142 0.41 2.10 16.98
N ASN A 143 1.48 1.57 17.57
CA ASN A 143 2.32 0.55 16.94
C ASN A 143 1.59 -0.79 16.75
N LEU A 144 0.75 -1.21 17.71
CA LEU A 144 -0.06 -2.43 17.58
C LEU A 144 -1.02 -2.36 16.38
N TYR A 145 -1.59 -1.18 16.11
CA TYR A 145 -2.49 -0.94 14.99
C TYR A 145 -1.81 -0.22 13.81
N GLY A 146 -0.49 -0.38 13.66
CA GLY A 146 0.26 0.01 12.46
C GLY A 146 0.22 1.51 12.10
N GLY A 147 -0.12 2.38 13.05
CA GLY A 147 -0.32 3.81 12.81
C GLY A 147 -1.40 4.12 11.78
N ASN A 148 -2.39 3.23 11.62
CA ASN A 148 -3.49 3.41 10.70
C ASN A 148 -4.60 4.25 11.38
N PRO A 149 -4.90 5.47 10.88
CA PRO A 149 -5.90 6.34 11.49
C PRO A 149 -7.30 5.71 11.58
N LEU A 150 -7.71 4.94 10.57
CA LEU A 150 -9.02 4.27 10.57
C LEU A 150 -9.08 3.19 11.66
N TRP A 151 -8.02 2.38 11.77
CA TRP A 151 -7.99 1.32 12.77
C TRP A 151 -7.95 1.89 14.18
N LEU A 152 -7.14 2.92 14.41
CA LEU A 152 -7.06 3.59 15.71
C LEU A 152 -8.35 4.32 16.08
N ASN A 153 -9.11 4.81 15.11
CA ASN A 153 -10.44 5.36 15.39
C ASN A 153 -11.37 4.27 15.97
N ILE A 154 -11.48 3.13 15.28
CA ILE A 154 -12.30 1.99 15.73
C ILE A 154 -11.85 1.47 17.11
N ILE A 155 -10.54 1.36 17.32
CA ILE A 155 -9.99 0.88 18.58
C ILE A 155 -10.13 1.91 19.69
N GLY A 156 -10.03 3.20 19.38
CA GLY A 156 -10.31 4.27 20.32
C GLY A 156 -11.72 4.16 20.90
N ASP A 157 -12.72 3.89 20.04
CA ASP A 157 -14.10 3.64 20.47
C ASP A 157 -14.17 2.42 21.40
N ALA A 158 -13.51 1.32 21.02
CA ALA A 158 -13.48 0.11 21.86
C ALA A 158 -12.78 0.31 23.22
N VAL A 159 -11.73 1.14 23.29
CA VAL A 159 -11.05 1.43 24.56
C VAL A 159 -11.94 2.28 25.48
N GLU A 160 -12.63 3.27 24.93
CA GLU A 160 -13.62 4.06 25.69
C GLU A 160 -14.74 3.15 26.22
N ASP A 161 -15.33 2.34 25.36
CA ASP A 161 -16.53 1.55 25.69
C ASP A 161 -16.23 0.34 26.60
N LEU A 162 -15.11 -0.36 26.38
CA LEU A 162 -14.80 -1.62 27.09
C LEU A 162 -13.88 -1.42 28.30
N CYS A 163 -13.09 -0.34 28.30
CA CYS A 163 -12.07 -0.08 29.31
C CYS A 163 -12.24 1.28 30.02
N ASP A 164 -13.37 1.96 29.84
CA ASP A 164 -13.66 3.29 30.43
C ASP A 164 -12.56 4.31 30.07
N GLY A 165 -12.01 4.21 28.86
CA GLY A 165 -10.91 5.04 28.36
C GLY A 165 -9.51 4.61 28.82
N ASN A 166 -9.40 3.58 29.66
CA ASN A 166 -8.10 3.16 30.21
C ASN A 166 -7.27 2.33 29.21
N VAL A 167 -6.27 2.97 28.60
CA VAL A 167 -5.40 2.35 27.59
C VAL A 167 -4.49 1.28 28.21
N ALA A 168 -3.98 1.49 29.42
CA ALA A 168 -3.12 0.50 30.08
C ALA A 168 -3.86 -0.83 30.35
N LYS A 169 -5.12 -0.75 30.78
CA LYS A 169 -6.03 -1.89 30.98
C LYS A 169 -6.30 -2.59 29.65
N PHE A 170 -6.59 -1.83 28.59
CA PHE A 170 -6.80 -2.40 27.26
C PHE A 170 -5.57 -3.15 26.74
N LEU A 171 -4.37 -2.58 26.90
CA LEU A 171 -3.09 -3.19 26.49
C LEU A 171 -2.69 -4.41 27.35
N SER A 172 -3.24 -4.56 28.56
CA SER A 172 -2.96 -5.72 29.42
C SER A 172 -3.58 -7.03 28.92
N CYS A 173 -4.47 -6.96 27.91
CA CYS A 173 -5.06 -8.12 27.27
C CYS A 173 -3.99 -8.97 26.58
N LYS A 174 -4.02 -10.29 26.82
CA LYS A 174 -3.05 -11.24 26.23
C LYS A 174 -3.10 -11.31 24.70
N SER A 175 -4.28 -11.07 24.13
CA SER A 175 -4.52 -11.08 22.69
C SER A 175 -4.88 -9.69 22.21
N LEU A 176 -4.34 -9.29 21.06
CA LEU A 176 -4.69 -8.04 20.40
C LEU A 176 -6.16 -8.11 19.93
N TYR A 177 -6.97 -7.18 20.43
CA TYR A 177 -8.39 -7.09 20.13
C TYR A 177 -8.63 -6.54 18.71
N LEU A 178 -9.37 -7.27 17.89
CA LEU A 178 -9.66 -6.86 16.51
C LEU A 178 -11.04 -6.21 16.38
N GLY A 179 -12.08 -6.78 17.00
CA GLY A 179 -13.43 -6.19 17.00
C GLY A 179 -13.91 -5.88 15.58
N ASP A 180 -14.41 -4.66 15.35
CA ASP A 180 -14.90 -4.23 14.03
C ASP A 180 -13.80 -4.17 12.95
N LEU A 181 -12.51 -4.28 13.31
CA LEU A 181 -11.43 -4.42 12.34
C LEU A 181 -11.49 -5.76 11.61
N GLU A 182 -12.07 -6.80 12.19
CA GLU A 182 -12.14 -8.14 11.60
C GLU A 182 -12.79 -8.10 10.21
N ALA A 183 -13.90 -7.37 10.05
CA ALA A 183 -14.58 -7.23 8.77
C ALA A 183 -13.72 -6.52 7.70
N ILE A 184 -12.89 -5.56 8.12
CA ILE A 184 -11.97 -4.84 7.22
C ILE A 184 -10.83 -5.77 6.78
N LEU A 185 -10.24 -6.49 7.74
CA LEU A 185 -9.15 -7.43 7.50
C LEU A 185 -9.60 -8.62 6.67
N GLU A 186 -10.81 -9.14 6.92
CA GLU A 186 -11.45 -10.20 6.14
C GLU A 186 -11.60 -9.78 4.68
N ARG A 187 -12.08 -8.56 4.41
CA ARG A 187 -12.19 -8.03 3.03
C ARG A 187 -10.82 -7.93 2.34
N ILE A 188 -9.78 -7.56 3.07
CA ILE A 188 -8.40 -7.54 2.54
C ILE A 188 -7.92 -8.97 2.27
N PHE A 189 -8.19 -9.89 3.19
CA PHE A 189 -7.75 -11.29 3.15
C PHE A 189 -8.41 -12.09 2.03
N GLN A 190 -9.70 -11.88 1.77
CA GLN A 190 -10.44 -12.51 0.67
C GLN A 190 -9.89 -12.15 -0.72
N ARG A 191 -9.21 -11.01 -0.83
CA ARG A 191 -8.57 -10.58 -2.08
C ARG A 191 -7.23 -11.27 -2.34
N LEU A 192 -6.62 -11.86 -1.32
CA LEU A 192 -5.33 -12.53 -1.43
C LEU A 192 -5.46 -13.83 -2.22
N SER A 193 -4.44 -14.13 -3.03
CA SER A 193 -4.26 -15.47 -3.60
C SER A 193 -3.96 -16.52 -2.54
N GLU A 194 -4.19 -17.79 -2.87
CA GLU A 194 -3.86 -18.91 -1.98
C GLU A 194 -2.38 -18.94 -1.57
N LEU A 195 -1.48 -18.51 -2.47
CA LEU A 195 -0.06 -18.37 -2.15
C LEU A 195 0.18 -17.26 -1.11
N GLU A 196 -0.45 -16.10 -1.28
CA GLU A 196 -0.34 -14.99 -0.34
C GLU A 196 -0.90 -15.34 1.03
N LYS A 197 -2.05 -16.04 1.08
CA LYS A 197 -2.64 -16.52 2.34
C LYS A 197 -1.70 -17.46 3.09
N GLN A 198 -1.10 -18.42 2.39
CA GLN A 198 -0.10 -19.32 2.97
C GLN A 198 1.12 -18.58 3.53
N VAL A 199 1.60 -17.55 2.83
CA VAL A 199 2.70 -16.71 3.34
C VAL A 199 2.26 -15.91 4.57
N ILE A 200 1.06 -15.32 4.59
CA ILE A 200 0.53 -14.61 5.75
C ILE A 200 0.40 -15.54 6.95
N PHE A 201 -0.17 -16.73 6.78
CA PHE A 201 -0.32 -17.72 7.85
C PHE A 201 1.02 -18.16 8.41
N TRP A 202 1.99 -18.45 7.54
CA TRP A 202 3.34 -18.79 7.97
C TRP A 202 4.00 -17.62 8.74
N MET A 203 3.95 -16.38 8.20
CA MET A 203 4.53 -15.20 8.86
C MET A 203 3.82 -14.83 10.17
N ALA A 204 2.52 -15.12 10.30
CA ALA A 204 1.76 -14.86 11.53
C ALA A 204 2.30 -15.68 12.71
N ASN A 205 2.88 -16.85 12.47
CA ASN A 205 3.51 -17.68 13.51
C ASN A 205 4.95 -17.27 13.86
N GLN A 206 5.51 -16.27 13.16
CA GLN A 206 6.87 -15.80 13.39
C GLN A 206 6.85 -14.63 14.38
N GLU A 207 7.62 -14.73 15.47
CA GLU A 207 7.70 -13.67 16.47
C GLU A 207 8.45 -12.45 15.92
N THR A 208 9.59 -12.69 15.26
CA THR A 208 10.46 -11.67 14.71
C THR A 208 10.35 -11.56 13.19
N ALA A 209 11.05 -10.59 12.60
CA ALA A 209 11.23 -10.52 11.17
C ALA A 209 11.98 -11.77 10.66
N VAL A 210 11.66 -12.20 9.44
CA VAL A 210 12.23 -13.42 8.85
C VAL A 210 13.11 -13.10 7.66
N ASP A 211 14.29 -13.70 7.63
CA ASP A 211 15.16 -13.67 6.45
C ASP A 211 14.63 -14.61 5.37
N ILE A 212 14.29 -14.05 4.20
CA ILE A 212 13.85 -14.81 3.04
C ILE A 212 14.96 -15.04 2.01
N SER A 213 16.22 -14.71 2.33
CA SER A 213 17.39 -14.98 1.49
C SER A 213 17.60 -16.49 1.26
N ILE A 214 17.19 -17.28 2.24
CA ILE A 214 17.06 -18.74 2.21
C ILE A 214 15.61 -19.12 2.51
N THR A 215 15.15 -20.27 2.02
CA THR A 215 13.81 -20.76 2.42
C THR A 215 13.89 -21.25 3.86
N PRO A 216 13.05 -20.73 4.77
CA PRO A 216 12.94 -21.26 6.13
C PRO A 216 12.45 -22.71 6.12
N ALA A 217 12.99 -23.54 7.00
CA ALA A 217 12.73 -24.99 7.00
C ALA A 217 11.26 -25.35 7.32
N ASP A 218 10.56 -24.43 7.98
CA ASP A 218 9.15 -24.50 8.37
C ASP A 218 8.19 -23.92 7.32
N PHE A 219 8.70 -23.35 6.22
CA PHE A 219 7.86 -22.87 5.13
C PHE A 219 7.44 -24.03 4.20
N PRO A 220 6.13 -24.23 3.93
CA PRO A 220 5.64 -25.45 3.29
C PRO A 220 5.84 -25.50 1.76
N LEU A 221 6.27 -24.42 1.11
CA LEU A 221 6.40 -24.32 -0.35
C LEU A 221 7.84 -24.03 -0.82
N SER A 222 8.01 -23.90 -2.13
CA SER A 222 9.31 -23.60 -2.74
C SER A 222 9.81 -22.18 -2.43
N HIS A 223 11.12 -21.96 -2.52
CA HIS A 223 11.72 -20.62 -2.40
C HIS A 223 11.13 -19.61 -3.39
N SER A 224 10.86 -20.06 -4.61
CA SER A 224 10.28 -19.24 -5.68
C SER A 224 8.88 -18.76 -5.30
N ASP A 225 8.10 -19.63 -4.66
CA ASP A 225 6.75 -19.30 -4.21
C ASP A 225 6.78 -18.35 -3.01
N LEU A 226 7.71 -18.54 -2.06
CA LEU A 226 7.94 -17.58 -0.98
C LEU A 226 8.22 -16.18 -1.54
N TRP A 227 9.15 -16.06 -2.50
CA TRP A 227 9.49 -14.77 -3.12
C TRP A 227 8.33 -14.14 -3.88
N LYS A 228 7.57 -14.93 -4.65
CA LYS A 228 6.38 -14.45 -5.35
C LYS A 228 5.33 -13.93 -4.35
N GLY A 229 5.06 -14.69 -3.30
CA GLY A 229 4.11 -14.33 -2.25
C GLY A 229 4.53 -13.04 -1.54
N ILE A 230 5.79 -12.96 -1.08
CA ILE A 230 6.32 -11.74 -0.44
C ILE A 230 6.28 -10.53 -1.38
N GLN A 231 6.69 -10.70 -2.64
CA GLN A 231 6.65 -9.59 -3.62
C GLN A 231 5.23 -9.10 -3.85
N SER A 232 4.27 -10.03 -3.91
CA SER A 232 2.85 -9.73 -4.08
C SER A 232 2.28 -9.01 -2.85
N LEU A 233 2.50 -9.52 -1.65
CA LEU A 233 2.09 -8.90 -0.39
C LEU A 233 2.74 -7.51 -0.17
N LYS A 234 3.98 -7.31 -0.63
CA LYS A 234 4.65 -6.00 -0.61
C LYS A 234 3.97 -4.98 -1.53
N ARG A 235 3.40 -5.42 -2.66
CA ARG A 235 2.57 -4.55 -3.53
C ARG A 235 1.23 -4.21 -2.88
N ARG A 236 0.73 -5.06 -1.98
CA ARG A 236 -0.47 -4.82 -1.15
C ARG A 236 -0.19 -4.06 0.15
N CYS A 237 1.07 -3.67 0.40
CA CYS A 237 1.52 -3.06 1.66
C CYS A 237 1.22 -3.89 2.92
N LEU A 238 1.10 -5.22 2.80
CA LEU A 238 0.87 -6.12 3.93
C LEU A 238 2.17 -6.69 4.52
N VAL A 239 3.24 -6.65 3.74
CA VAL A 239 4.59 -7.08 4.13
C VAL A 239 5.56 -5.92 3.99
N GLU A 240 6.35 -5.71 5.03
CA GLU A 240 7.36 -4.66 5.11
C GLU A 240 8.76 -5.28 5.17
N LYS A 241 9.69 -4.68 4.43
CA LYS A 241 11.11 -5.03 4.57
C LYS A 241 11.63 -4.29 5.80
N VAL A 242 12.23 -5.01 6.74
CA VAL A 242 12.93 -4.39 7.85
C VAL A 242 14.19 -3.76 7.26
N MET A 243 14.27 -2.44 7.32
CA MET A 243 15.55 -1.78 7.15
C MET A 243 16.28 -1.98 8.48
N GLU A 244 17.49 -2.52 8.44
CA GLU A 244 18.39 -2.44 9.59
C GLU A 244 18.57 -0.96 9.92
N THR A 245 17.75 -0.46 10.84
CA THR A 245 18.14 0.71 11.62
C THR A 245 19.33 0.22 12.43
N GLU A 246 20.51 0.70 12.07
CA GLU A 246 21.74 0.55 12.83
C GLU A 246 21.40 0.64 14.33
N GLY A 247 21.55 -0.47 15.03
CA GLY A 247 21.64 -0.49 16.48
C GLY A 247 22.98 0.13 16.87
N LEU A 248 23.06 1.45 16.78
CA LEU A 248 24.09 2.33 17.32
C LEU A 248 23.34 3.66 17.51
N PHE A 249 23.00 4.17 18.69
CA PHE A 249 23.72 4.20 19.94
C PHE A 249 22.68 4.38 21.07
N GLU A 250 22.75 3.54 22.09
CA GLU A 250 22.43 4.02 23.43
C GLU A 250 23.55 5.01 23.82
N ASP A 251 23.12 6.11 24.42
CA ASP A 251 23.89 7.15 25.10
C ASP A 251 24.60 8.27 24.30
N GLU A 252 24.27 9.48 24.80
CA GLU A 252 24.94 10.78 24.73
C GLU A 252 24.77 11.71 23.49
N CYS A 253 24.04 12.80 23.77
CA CYS A 253 24.17 14.17 23.24
C CYS A 253 25.23 14.40 22.15
N HIS A 254 24.79 14.66 20.91
CA HIS A 254 25.04 15.87 20.09
C HIS A 254 24.75 15.59 18.59
N SER A 255 23.64 16.14 18.08
CA SER A 255 23.28 16.40 16.67
C SER A 255 23.76 15.42 15.56
N PRO A 256 23.01 14.32 15.31
CA PRO A 256 23.30 13.29 14.29
C PRO A 256 23.27 13.77 12.82
N LEU A 257 22.79 14.98 12.55
CA LEU A 257 22.57 15.50 11.18
C LEU A 257 23.86 15.89 10.45
N HIS A 258 24.96 16.17 11.16
CA HIS A 258 26.21 16.60 10.54
C HIS A 258 27.01 15.41 9.99
N ILE A 259 27.14 14.35 10.79
CA ILE A 259 27.89 13.14 10.45
C ILE A 259 27.26 12.44 9.23
N TRP A 260 25.93 12.43 9.13
CA TRP A 260 25.20 11.85 7.99
C TRP A 260 25.46 12.59 6.67
N LYS A 261 25.52 13.94 6.70
CA LYS A 261 25.83 14.73 5.50
C LYS A 261 27.28 14.52 5.05
N GLU A 262 28.21 14.38 5.99
CA GLU A 262 29.62 14.12 5.71
C GLU A 262 29.83 12.72 5.12
N THR A 263 29.22 11.68 5.69
CA THR A 263 29.28 10.31 5.14
C THR A 263 28.67 10.21 3.75
N GLN A 264 27.55 10.90 3.48
CA GLN A 264 26.98 10.99 2.13
C GLN A 264 27.90 11.75 1.15
N SER A 265 28.57 12.81 1.62
CA SER A 265 29.56 13.54 0.82
C SER A 265 30.79 12.69 0.50
N LEU A 266 31.26 11.87 1.45
CA LEU A 266 32.40 10.98 1.27
C LEU A 266 32.07 9.78 0.35
N LYS A 267 30.86 9.21 0.46
CA LYS A 267 30.34 8.21 -0.49
C LYS A 267 30.25 8.76 -1.92
N ARG A 268 29.75 9.99 -2.11
CA ARG A 268 29.70 10.63 -3.45
C ARG A 268 31.07 10.91 -4.05
N ARG A 269 32.13 10.97 -3.23
CA ARG A 269 33.51 11.19 -3.65
C ARG A 269 34.31 9.89 -3.80
N CYS A 270 33.69 8.72 -3.65
CA CYS A 270 34.35 7.40 -3.68
C CYS A 270 35.52 7.27 -2.69
N LEU A 271 35.46 7.97 -1.55
CA LEU A 271 36.52 7.96 -0.53
C LEU A 271 36.30 6.90 0.56
N VAL A 272 35.16 6.20 0.52
CA VAL A 272 34.80 5.13 1.44
C VAL A 272 34.09 4.02 0.64
N GLU A 273 34.63 2.81 0.65
CA GLU A 273 33.98 1.63 0.07
C GLU A 273 33.14 0.90 1.13
N LYS A 274 31.91 0.53 0.78
CA LYS A 274 31.05 -0.34 1.60
C LYS A 274 31.57 -1.76 1.43
N VAL A 275 32.17 -2.34 2.48
CA VAL A 275 32.35 -3.79 2.57
C VAL A 275 30.97 -4.37 2.82
N MET A 276 30.36 -4.96 1.79
CA MET A 276 29.07 -5.63 1.93
C MET A 276 29.31 -7.05 2.44
N GLU A 277 29.32 -7.21 3.76
CA GLU A 277 28.91 -8.50 4.33
C GLU A 277 27.46 -8.75 3.91
N THR A 278 27.12 -10.00 3.61
CA THR A 278 25.84 -10.41 3.02
C THR A 278 24.66 -10.03 3.92
N GLU A 279 24.10 -8.84 3.73
CA GLU A 279 22.90 -8.35 4.43
C GLU A 279 21.71 -9.26 4.10
N GLY A 280 21.18 -9.97 5.11
CA GLY A 280 19.97 -10.77 5.00
C GLY A 280 18.77 -9.94 4.51
N SER A 281 17.76 -10.60 3.96
CA SER A 281 16.55 -9.95 3.45
C SER A 281 15.40 -10.19 4.43
N PHE A 282 15.36 -9.38 5.50
CA PHE A 282 14.38 -9.50 6.57
C PHE A 282 13.04 -8.83 6.26
N PHE A 283 11.95 -9.56 6.50
CA PHE A 283 10.58 -9.08 6.30
C PHE A 283 9.70 -9.36 7.51
N THR A 284 8.70 -8.49 7.73
CA THR A 284 7.70 -8.64 8.78
C THR A 284 6.32 -8.25 8.26
N ILE A 285 5.29 -8.64 9.02
CA ILE A 285 3.91 -8.20 8.85
C ILE A 285 3.45 -7.47 10.12
N GLN A 286 2.48 -6.57 9.97
CA GLN A 286 2.01 -5.72 11.07
C GLN A 286 1.35 -6.56 12.20
N PRO A 287 1.41 -6.13 13.47
CA PRO A 287 0.87 -6.90 14.60
C PRO A 287 -0.61 -7.27 14.44
N VAL A 288 -1.43 -6.34 13.94
CA VAL A 288 -2.84 -6.58 13.63
C VAL A 288 -3.04 -7.69 12.57
N VAL A 289 -2.19 -7.73 11.53
CA VAL A 289 -2.22 -8.77 10.50
C VAL A 289 -1.75 -10.12 11.06
N LYS A 290 -0.73 -10.13 11.94
CA LYS A 290 -0.32 -11.35 12.68
C LYS A 290 -1.48 -11.87 13.53
N SER A 291 -2.14 -11.00 14.29
CA SER A 291 -3.25 -11.37 15.17
C SER A 291 -4.40 -12.00 14.36
N PHE A 292 -4.79 -11.35 13.28
CA PHE A 292 -5.84 -11.84 12.39
C PHE A 292 -5.48 -13.18 11.72
N GLY A 293 -4.25 -13.33 11.23
CA GLY A 293 -3.78 -14.60 10.66
C GLY A 293 -3.82 -15.77 11.66
N ARG A 294 -3.46 -15.53 12.93
CA ARG A 294 -3.55 -16.54 14.00
C ARG A 294 -5.01 -16.88 14.35
N MET A 295 -5.88 -15.88 14.38
CA MET A 295 -7.31 -16.07 14.64
C MET A 295 -7.94 -17.00 13.58
N LEU A 296 -7.64 -16.76 12.31
CA LEU A 296 -8.12 -17.61 11.21
C LEU A 296 -7.59 -19.05 11.33
N LEU A 297 -6.29 -19.22 11.60
CA LEU A 297 -5.69 -20.55 11.81
C LEU A 297 -6.32 -21.32 12.98
N ALA A 298 -6.71 -20.63 14.05
CA ALA A 298 -7.38 -21.24 15.20
C ALA A 298 -8.84 -21.62 14.91
N SER A 299 -9.49 -20.99 13.93
CA SER A 299 -10.87 -21.30 13.55
C SER A 299 -11.01 -22.50 12.61
N GLU A 300 -9.92 -22.93 11.97
CA GLU A 300 -9.88 -24.09 11.06
C GLU A 300 -9.54 -25.42 11.77
N GLN A 301 -9.23 -25.39 13.07
CA GLN A 301 -8.88 -26.56 13.90
C GLN A 301 -10.04 -27.01 14.79
#